data_AF-A0A812TSQ5-F1
#
_entry.id   AF-A0A812TSQ5-F1
#
_cell.length_a   1.000
_cell.length_b   1.000
_cell.length_c   1.000
_cell.angle_alpha   90.00
_cell.angle_beta   90.00
_cell.angle_gamma   90.00
#
_symmetry.space_group_name_H-M   'P 1'
#
loop_
_entity.id
_entity.type
_entity.pdbx_description
1 polymer ?
#
loop_
_entity_poly.entity_id
_entity_poly.type
_entity_poly.pdbx_seq_one_letter_code
_entity_poly.pdbx_strand_id
1 'polypeptide(L)'
;MAAAKRKLRQVLTSAEFARIKFLVGDIQQLNRDHALLRDGFNFIVCCGVLHHLADPSLGLQRLASLLVPDGVLQLATYSTFSFQTWRPQVEAWLEKLPAARQILPGSRTPSRPEVRALRREVLAAPKEDPESKEAREMLIHFPEFFTYSGLLDLLFHPAERTFTLRELLEGPVAAARLSPLGVFFLDVNTELVARRSFAKRFTKEPDVKMADLRLWHSLEEEEPEIFGRMHGIWLVRSRLNKHIAPAFTETRCQCTICLKILLFTARPIEALATSSQAKQSAHGKACCLPCLGTCLFCVLSTNGAVSVAQSSVAAAKGQ
;
A
#
# COMPACT_ATOMS: atom_id res chain seq x y z
N MET A 1 -13.14 10.08 -5.89
CA MET A 1 -13.58 9.22 -7.02
C MET A 1 -13.42 9.89 -8.38
N ALA A 2 -13.94 11.11 -8.62
CA ALA A 2 -13.84 11.76 -9.95
C ALA A 2 -12.40 11.93 -10.46
N ALA A 3 -11.48 12.41 -9.61
CA ALA A 3 -10.06 12.53 -9.97
C ALA A 3 -9.42 11.19 -10.35
N ALA A 4 -9.76 10.12 -9.63
CA ALA A 4 -9.28 8.76 -9.91
C ALA A 4 -9.76 8.24 -11.26
N LYS A 5 -11.06 8.35 -11.51
CA LYS A 5 -11.67 7.99 -12.79
C LYS A 5 -11.04 8.76 -13.95
N ARG A 6 -10.77 10.05 -13.76
CA ARG A 6 -10.09 10.89 -14.77
C ARG A 6 -8.67 10.41 -15.06
N LYS A 7 -7.84 10.20 -14.02
CA LYS A 7 -6.46 9.71 -14.18
C LYS A 7 -6.44 8.35 -14.91
N LEU A 8 -7.31 7.41 -14.51
CA LEU A 8 -7.37 6.08 -15.14
C LEU A 8 -7.80 6.14 -16.61
N ARG A 9 -8.74 7.03 -16.97
CA ARG A 9 -9.14 7.24 -18.37
C ARG A 9 -8.03 7.80 -19.26
N GLN A 10 -6.98 8.39 -18.69
CA GLN A 10 -5.84 8.90 -19.46
C GLN A 10 -4.85 7.80 -19.85
N VAL A 11 -4.87 6.66 -19.16
CA VAL A 11 -3.86 5.59 -19.32
C VAL A 11 -4.47 4.25 -19.72
N LEU A 12 -5.79 4.10 -19.68
CA LEU A 12 -6.51 2.89 -20.05
C LEU A 12 -7.41 3.12 -21.26
N THR A 13 -7.55 2.08 -22.08
CA THR A 13 -8.57 2.02 -23.13
C THR A 13 -9.98 2.01 -22.53
N SER A 14 -11.00 2.36 -23.32
CA SER A 14 -12.40 2.27 -22.90
C SER A 14 -12.79 0.87 -22.43
N ALA A 15 -12.26 -0.17 -23.08
CA ALA A 15 -12.54 -1.57 -22.78
C ALA A 15 -11.92 -2.01 -21.43
N GLU A 16 -10.70 -1.58 -21.13
CA GLU A 16 -10.05 -1.84 -19.84
C GLU A 16 -10.76 -1.07 -18.72
N PHE A 17 -11.07 0.20 -18.94
CA PHE A 17 -11.74 1.03 -17.94
C PHE A 17 -13.13 0.48 -17.55
N ALA A 18 -13.87 -0.12 -18.51
CA ALA A 18 -15.19 -0.71 -18.24
C ALA A 18 -15.15 -1.90 -17.26
N ARG A 19 -13.99 -2.56 -17.12
CA ARG A 19 -13.76 -3.68 -16.19
C ARG A 19 -13.51 -3.23 -14.76
N ILE A 20 -13.24 -1.94 -14.55
CA ILE A 20 -12.97 -1.37 -13.23
C ILE A 20 -14.29 -0.95 -12.58
N LYS A 21 -14.55 -1.48 -11.40
CA LYS A 21 -15.70 -1.09 -10.57
C LYS A 21 -15.21 -0.30 -9.36
N PHE A 22 -15.96 0.73 -8.98
CA PHE A 22 -15.62 1.60 -7.86
C PHE A 22 -16.63 1.39 -6.75
N LEU A 23 -16.13 1.15 -5.55
CA LEU A 23 -16.91 1.09 -4.33
C LEU A 23 -16.46 2.22 -3.41
N VAL A 24 -17.39 2.83 -2.69
CA VAL A 24 -17.08 3.78 -1.61
C VAL A 24 -17.61 3.16 -0.33
N GLY A 25 -16.74 2.95 0.65
CA GLY A 25 -17.10 2.30 1.90
C GLY A 25 -15.90 2.22 2.86
N ASP A 26 -16.17 1.84 4.10
CA ASP A 26 -15.17 1.63 5.15
C ASP A 26 -14.60 0.21 5.06
N ILE A 27 -13.26 0.06 5.11
CA ILE A 27 -12.59 -1.26 5.11
C ILE A 27 -13.17 -2.15 6.19
N GLN A 28 -13.39 -1.59 7.38
CA GLN A 28 -13.79 -2.35 8.56
C GLN A 28 -15.21 -2.95 8.41
N GLN A 29 -15.97 -2.48 7.42
CA GLN A 29 -17.31 -2.93 7.08
C GLN A 29 -17.36 -3.80 5.80
N LEU A 30 -16.23 -4.00 5.10
CA LEU A 30 -16.21 -4.81 3.88
C LEU A 30 -16.50 -6.28 4.18
N ASN A 31 -17.38 -6.87 3.39
CA ASN A 31 -17.76 -8.27 3.49
C ASN A 31 -18.22 -8.81 2.12
N ARG A 32 -18.47 -10.13 2.05
CA ARG A 32 -18.87 -10.81 0.80
C ARG A 32 -20.37 -10.69 0.47
N ASP A 33 -21.16 -10.04 1.30
CA ASP A 33 -22.59 -9.81 1.03
C ASP A 33 -22.76 -8.77 -0.08
N HIS A 34 -21.79 -7.85 -0.21
CA HIS A 34 -21.75 -6.90 -1.30
C HIS A 34 -21.48 -7.60 -2.64
N ALA A 35 -22.33 -7.35 -3.65
CA ALA A 35 -22.27 -8.02 -4.95
C ALA A 35 -20.89 -7.94 -5.64
N LEU A 36 -20.18 -6.81 -5.52
CA LEU A 36 -18.83 -6.64 -6.08
C LEU A 36 -17.71 -7.41 -5.34
N LEU A 37 -17.98 -7.90 -4.13
CA LEU A 37 -16.97 -8.50 -3.24
C LEU A 37 -17.19 -10.01 -3.03
N ARG A 38 -18.34 -10.53 -3.47
CA ARG A 38 -18.80 -11.90 -3.24
C ARG A 38 -17.77 -12.97 -3.61
N ASP A 39 -17.20 -12.84 -4.80
CA ASP A 39 -16.27 -13.83 -5.37
C ASP A 39 -14.88 -13.77 -4.72
N GLY A 40 -14.56 -12.65 -4.06
CA GLY A 40 -13.25 -12.37 -3.51
C GLY A 40 -12.20 -12.03 -4.58
N PHE A 41 -10.95 -11.93 -4.15
CA PHE A 41 -9.82 -11.45 -4.97
C PHE A 41 -8.62 -12.39 -4.87
N ASN A 42 -7.95 -12.63 -6.00
CA ASN A 42 -6.65 -13.30 -6.04
C ASN A 42 -5.54 -12.39 -5.51
N PHE A 43 -5.72 -11.07 -5.63
CA PHE A 43 -4.73 -10.09 -5.28
C PHE A 43 -5.38 -8.86 -4.66
N ILE A 44 -4.86 -8.38 -3.52
CA ILE A 44 -5.30 -7.15 -2.87
C ILE A 44 -4.09 -6.25 -2.65
N VAL A 45 -4.23 -4.95 -2.90
CA VAL A 45 -3.21 -3.95 -2.58
C VAL A 45 -3.77 -2.99 -1.54
N CYS A 46 -3.10 -2.93 -0.40
CA CYS A 46 -3.38 -2.04 0.72
C CYS A 46 -2.10 -1.32 1.12
N CYS A 47 -1.73 -0.28 0.38
CA CYS A 47 -0.57 0.55 0.70
C CYS A 47 -1.07 1.88 1.26
N GLY A 48 -0.39 2.53 2.21
CA GLY A 48 -0.78 3.91 2.59
C GLY A 48 -2.15 4.05 3.27
N VAL A 49 -2.73 2.98 3.81
CA VAL A 49 -4.11 2.97 4.31
C VAL A 49 -4.25 2.30 5.67
N LEU A 50 -3.69 1.10 5.85
CA LEU A 50 -3.95 0.30 7.06
C LEU A 50 -3.57 1.04 8.35
N HIS A 51 -2.48 1.81 8.30
CA HIS A 51 -1.95 2.59 9.42
C HIS A 51 -2.74 3.85 9.75
N HIS A 52 -3.81 4.15 9.02
CA HIS A 52 -4.73 5.26 9.30
C HIS A 52 -6.07 4.76 9.86
N LEU A 53 -6.24 3.44 10.04
CA LEU A 53 -7.47 2.85 10.57
C LEU A 53 -7.52 2.93 12.11
N ALA A 54 -8.74 3.09 12.63
CA ALA A 54 -8.99 3.01 14.07
C ALA A 54 -8.61 1.61 14.63
N ASP A 55 -8.94 0.55 13.88
CA ASP A 55 -8.50 -0.81 14.14
C ASP A 55 -7.83 -1.42 12.90
N PRO A 56 -6.48 -1.33 12.80
CA PRO A 56 -5.70 -1.94 11.73
C PRO A 56 -5.84 -3.46 11.65
N SER A 57 -6.04 -4.15 12.79
CA SER A 57 -6.20 -5.59 12.83
C SER A 57 -7.54 -6.01 12.22
N LEU A 58 -8.63 -5.34 12.61
CA LEU A 58 -9.94 -5.55 11.99
C LEU A 58 -9.90 -5.21 10.50
N GLY A 59 -9.27 -4.10 10.13
CA GLY A 59 -9.09 -3.71 8.73
C GLY A 59 -8.41 -4.80 7.90
N LEU A 60 -7.29 -5.34 8.38
CA LEU A 60 -6.55 -6.38 7.67
C LEU A 60 -7.32 -7.71 7.65
N GLN A 61 -8.04 -8.05 8.72
CA GLN A 61 -8.95 -9.20 8.74
C GLN A 61 -10.04 -9.10 7.67
N ARG A 62 -10.66 -7.92 7.50
CA ARG A 62 -11.67 -7.71 6.45
C ARG A 62 -11.06 -7.92 5.07
N LEU A 63 -9.89 -7.36 4.79
CA LEU A 63 -9.19 -7.57 3.52
C LEU A 63 -8.84 -9.05 3.30
N ALA A 64 -8.31 -9.72 4.32
CA ALA A 64 -7.96 -11.15 4.25
C ALA A 64 -9.19 -12.03 3.99
N SER A 65 -10.36 -11.68 4.54
CA SER A 65 -11.62 -12.42 4.30
C SER A 65 -12.07 -12.38 2.84
N LEU A 66 -11.69 -11.32 2.12
CA LEU A 66 -11.96 -11.12 0.71
C LEU A 66 -10.94 -11.81 -0.21
N LEU A 67 -9.79 -12.26 0.30
CA LEU A 67 -8.88 -13.08 -0.51
C LEU A 67 -9.48 -14.45 -0.80
N VAL A 68 -9.31 -14.95 -2.01
CA VAL A 68 -9.52 -16.37 -2.30
C VAL A 68 -8.39 -17.20 -1.64
N PRO A 69 -8.54 -18.54 -1.51
CA PRO A 69 -7.43 -19.38 -1.06
C PRO A 69 -6.19 -19.19 -1.92
N ASP A 70 -5.02 -19.09 -1.28
CA ASP A 70 -3.72 -18.73 -1.86
C ASP A 70 -3.66 -17.35 -2.51
N GLY A 71 -4.66 -16.49 -2.27
CA GLY A 71 -4.63 -15.09 -2.67
C GLY A 71 -3.53 -14.32 -1.92
N VAL A 72 -2.98 -13.32 -2.58
CA VAL A 72 -1.86 -12.50 -2.10
C VAL A 72 -2.34 -11.09 -1.77
N LEU A 73 -1.80 -10.51 -0.70
CA LEU A 73 -2.03 -9.13 -0.30
C LEU A 73 -0.70 -8.38 -0.27
N GLN A 74 -0.62 -7.28 -1.01
CA GLN A 74 0.43 -6.27 -0.87
C GLN A 74 0.06 -5.30 0.25
N LEU A 75 0.88 -5.21 1.28
CA LEU A 75 0.69 -4.29 2.40
C LEU A 75 1.82 -3.27 2.43
N ALA A 76 1.49 -1.99 2.64
CA ALA A 76 2.49 -0.98 3.00
C ALA A 76 2.03 -0.11 4.18
N THR A 77 2.81 -0.11 5.26
CA THR A 77 2.55 0.65 6.50
C THR A 77 3.75 1.49 6.91
N TYR A 78 3.52 2.59 7.65
CA TYR A 78 4.63 3.41 8.15
C TYR A 78 5.50 2.66 9.15
N SER A 79 6.82 2.79 8.98
CA SER A 79 7.82 2.24 9.89
C SER A 79 8.00 3.13 11.12
N THR A 80 7.93 2.53 12.31
CA THR A 80 8.25 3.20 13.58
C THR A 80 9.70 3.68 13.61
N PHE A 81 10.65 2.84 13.18
CA PHE A 81 12.07 3.19 13.20
C PHE A 81 12.40 4.34 12.25
N SER A 82 11.88 4.33 11.02
CA SER A 82 12.06 5.45 10.10
C SER A 82 11.41 6.74 10.63
N PHE A 83 10.22 6.68 11.22
CA PHE A 83 9.58 7.88 11.76
C PHE A 83 10.39 8.50 12.90
N GLN A 84 11.07 7.69 13.70
CA GLN A 84 11.95 8.18 14.77
C GLN A 84 13.16 8.95 14.25
N THR A 85 13.62 8.75 13.01
CA THR A 85 14.80 9.45 12.48
C THR A 85 14.55 10.90 12.07
N TRP A 86 13.32 11.25 11.67
CA TRP A 86 13.03 12.58 11.12
C TRP A 86 11.89 13.32 11.82
N ARG A 87 10.87 12.60 12.30
CA ARG A 87 9.62 13.24 12.74
C ARG A 87 9.78 14.12 13.97
N PRO A 88 10.49 13.71 15.05
CA PRO A 88 10.67 14.55 16.23
C PRO A 88 11.38 15.88 15.91
N GLN A 89 12.40 15.85 15.05
CA GLN A 89 13.13 17.04 14.62
C GLN A 89 12.23 17.98 13.82
N VAL A 90 11.48 17.43 12.87
CA VAL A 90 10.54 18.22 12.06
C VAL A 90 9.44 18.83 12.92
N GLU A 91 8.85 18.08 13.85
CA GLU A 91 7.80 18.59 14.76
C GLU A 91 8.33 19.72 15.66
N ALA A 92 9.49 19.52 16.29
CA ALA A 92 10.13 20.55 17.12
C ALA A 92 10.46 21.82 16.34
N TRP A 93 10.88 21.68 15.08
CA TRP A 93 11.12 22.83 14.20
C TRP A 93 9.82 23.52 13.79
N LEU A 94 8.79 22.74 13.42
CA LEU A 94 7.49 23.28 13.06
C LEU A 94 6.88 24.08 14.21
N GLU A 95 7.02 23.66 15.47
CA GLU A 95 6.56 24.43 16.64
C GLU A 95 7.15 25.84 16.73
N LYS A 96 8.27 26.12 16.07
CA LYS A 96 8.87 27.47 16.02
C LYS A 96 8.15 28.37 15.00
N LEU A 97 7.46 27.80 14.01
CA LEU A 97 6.78 28.52 12.94
C LEU A 97 5.41 29.08 13.41
N PRO A 98 5.12 30.38 13.19
CA PRO A 98 3.85 30.98 13.59
C PRO A 98 2.61 30.28 13.03
N ALA A 99 2.60 29.92 11.74
CA ALA A 99 1.46 29.25 11.12
C ALA A 99 1.26 27.83 11.65
N ALA A 100 2.34 27.13 11.97
CA ALA A 100 2.28 25.78 12.53
C ALA A 100 1.73 25.79 13.97
N ARG A 101 2.13 26.74 14.81
CA ARG A 101 1.65 26.89 16.20
C ARG A 101 0.14 27.06 16.32
N GLN A 102 -0.53 27.57 15.28
CA GLN A 102 -1.99 27.72 15.27
C GLN A 102 -2.74 26.40 15.02
N ILE A 103 -2.06 25.39 14.50
CA ILE A 103 -2.67 24.13 14.04
C ILE A 103 -2.05 22.89 14.70
N LEU A 104 -0.82 22.96 15.18
CA LEU A 104 -0.21 21.97 16.07
C LEU A 104 -0.75 22.16 17.49
N PRO A 105 -1.04 21.08 18.24
CA PRO A 105 -0.62 19.69 18.03
C PRO A 105 -1.59 18.83 17.18
N GLY A 106 -2.45 19.42 16.34
CA GLY A 106 -3.35 18.64 15.47
C GLY A 106 -4.70 18.28 16.10
N SER A 107 -5.19 19.10 17.04
CA SER A 107 -6.49 18.90 17.71
C SER A 107 -7.70 18.97 16.76
N ARG A 108 -7.52 19.48 15.54
CA ARG A 108 -8.51 19.50 14.46
C ARG A 108 -7.83 19.41 13.11
N THR A 109 -8.61 19.09 12.08
CA THR A 109 -8.13 19.19 10.70
C THR A 109 -7.91 20.66 10.31
N PRO A 110 -6.70 21.05 9.86
CA PRO A 110 -6.44 22.42 9.42
C PRO A 110 -7.14 22.72 8.10
N SER A 111 -7.60 23.96 7.97
CA SER A 111 -8.24 24.49 6.78
C SER A 111 -7.23 24.68 5.63
N ARG A 112 -7.74 24.81 4.40
CA ARG A 112 -6.88 25.06 3.23
C ARG A 112 -6.04 26.34 3.34
N PRO A 113 -6.55 27.49 3.83
CA PRO A 113 -5.73 28.66 4.08
C PRO A 113 -4.59 28.41 5.07
N GLU A 114 -4.86 27.71 6.18
CA GLU A 114 -3.86 27.41 7.21
C GLU A 114 -2.75 26.51 6.66
N VAL A 115 -3.12 25.44 5.94
CA VAL A 115 -2.15 24.58 5.25
C VAL A 115 -1.29 25.37 4.24
N ARG A 116 -1.89 26.33 3.52
CA ARG A 116 -1.13 27.19 2.60
C ARG A 116 -0.19 28.13 3.34
N ALA A 117 -0.61 28.69 4.47
CA ALA A 117 0.22 29.56 5.30
C ALA A 117 1.43 28.79 5.85
N LEU A 118 1.19 27.61 6.44
CA LEU A 118 2.24 26.70 6.91
C LEU A 118 3.25 26.40 5.81
N ARG A 119 2.78 25.94 4.64
CA ARG A 119 3.68 25.61 3.53
C ARG A 119 4.49 26.81 3.04
N ARG A 120 3.91 28.01 3.07
CA ARG A 120 4.61 29.25 2.69
C ARG A 120 5.74 29.54 3.67
N GLU A 121 5.50 29.41 4.97
CA GLU A 121 6.54 29.59 6.00
C GLU A 121 7.64 28.55 5.86
N VAL A 122 7.30 27.26 5.68
CA VAL A 122 8.29 26.19 5.46
C VAL A 122 9.16 26.48 4.22
N LEU A 123 8.55 26.93 3.12
CA LEU A 123 9.29 27.24 1.89
C LEU A 123 10.16 28.49 2.01
N ALA A 124 9.74 29.46 2.82
CA ALA A 124 10.43 30.72 3.05
C ALA A 124 11.45 30.68 4.21
N ALA A 125 11.53 29.55 4.93
CA ALA A 125 12.41 29.42 6.08
C ALA A 125 13.89 29.69 5.72
N PRO A 126 14.67 30.32 6.63
CA PRO A 126 16.07 30.66 6.37
C PRO A 126 16.88 29.44 5.97
N LYS A 127 17.64 29.55 4.87
CA LYS A 127 18.51 28.47 4.39
C LYS A 127 19.87 28.42 5.09
N GLU A 128 20.26 29.53 5.70
CA GLU A 128 21.55 29.69 6.38
C GLU A 128 21.52 29.17 7.82
N ASP A 129 20.32 28.97 8.39
CA ASP A 129 20.15 28.30 9.67
C ASP A 129 20.19 26.78 9.47
N PRO A 130 21.19 26.04 10.01
CA PRO A 130 21.35 24.61 9.74
C PRO A 130 20.14 23.77 10.14
N GLU A 131 19.52 24.07 11.29
CA GLU A 131 18.34 23.35 11.78
C GLU A 131 17.14 23.55 10.84
N SER A 132 16.86 24.80 10.45
CA SER A 132 15.80 25.11 9.50
C SER A 132 16.05 24.53 8.12
N LYS A 133 17.31 24.51 7.67
CA LYS A 133 17.67 23.91 6.40
C LYS A 133 17.35 22.42 6.38
N GLU A 134 17.81 21.68 7.40
CA GLU A 134 17.63 20.23 7.49
C GLU A 134 16.16 19.82 7.61
N ALA A 135 15.42 20.39 8.57
CA ALA A 135 14.00 20.07 8.76
C ALA A 135 13.15 20.43 7.53
N ARG A 136 13.47 21.56 6.87
CA ARG A 136 12.85 21.95 5.61
C ARG A 136 13.17 20.94 4.50
N GLU A 137 14.43 20.55 4.34
CA GLU A 137 14.87 19.60 3.32
C GLU A 137 14.18 18.24 3.49
N MET A 138 14.05 17.74 4.72
CA MET A 138 13.26 16.54 5.03
C MET A 138 11.79 16.70 4.58
N LEU A 139 11.12 17.79 4.96
CA LEU A 139 9.71 18.00 4.63
C LEU A 139 9.45 18.15 3.12
N ILE A 140 10.26 18.93 2.41
CA ILE A 140 10.06 19.16 0.97
C ILE A 140 10.43 17.94 0.13
N HIS A 141 11.19 16.99 0.67
CA HIS A 141 11.48 15.72 0.02
C HIS A 141 10.23 14.84 -0.09
N PHE A 142 9.23 15.03 0.78
CA PHE A 142 7.98 14.29 0.74
C PHE A 142 7.02 14.84 -0.33
N PRO A 143 6.61 14.04 -1.34
CA PRO A 143 5.62 14.46 -2.32
C PRO A 143 4.29 14.89 -1.69
N GLU A 144 3.94 14.30 -0.54
CA GLU A 144 2.77 14.61 0.25
C GLU A 144 2.69 16.10 0.63
N PHE A 145 3.84 16.74 0.89
CA PHE A 145 3.95 18.14 1.28
C PHE A 145 3.28 19.09 0.28
N PHE A 146 3.28 18.73 -1.01
CA PHE A 146 2.82 19.63 -2.06
C PHE A 146 1.31 19.65 -2.27
N THR A 147 0.57 18.76 -1.61
CA THR A 147 -0.89 18.66 -1.74
C THR A 147 -1.58 18.89 -0.40
N TYR A 148 -2.81 19.38 -0.43
CA TYR A 148 -3.58 19.59 0.81
C TYR A 148 -3.83 18.25 1.52
N SER A 149 -4.32 17.24 0.81
CA SER A 149 -4.57 15.91 1.41
C SER A 149 -3.28 15.23 1.86
N GLY A 150 -2.22 15.28 1.05
CA GLY A 150 -0.95 14.68 1.44
C GLY A 150 -0.36 15.32 2.70
N LEU A 151 -0.38 16.65 2.83
CA LEU A 151 0.14 17.29 4.05
C LEU A 151 -0.69 16.93 5.29
N LEU A 152 -2.02 16.76 5.14
CA LEU A 152 -2.85 16.24 6.22
C LEU A 152 -2.44 14.83 6.61
N ASP A 153 -2.24 13.95 5.63
CA ASP A 153 -1.79 12.57 5.86
C ASP A 153 -0.40 12.53 6.51
N LEU A 154 0.51 13.42 6.11
CA LEU A 154 1.90 13.49 6.58
C LEU A 154 2.06 14.00 8.02
N LEU A 155 1.25 14.97 8.45
CA LEU A 155 1.49 15.70 9.71
C LEU A 155 0.30 15.73 10.67
N PHE A 156 -0.92 15.48 10.20
CA PHE A 156 -2.14 15.80 10.96
C PHE A 156 -3.14 14.64 11.02
N HIS A 157 -2.76 13.42 10.62
CA HIS A 157 -3.70 12.33 10.60
C HIS A 157 -3.91 11.75 12.01
N PRO A 158 -5.11 11.90 12.62
CA PRO A 158 -5.32 11.63 14.05
C PRO A 158 -5.25 10.14 14.41
N ALA A 159 -5.47 9.27 13.44
CA ALA A 159 -5.34 7.82 13.59
C ALA A 159 -4.06 7.26 12.93
N GLU A 160 -3.08 8.11 12.61
CA GLU A 160 -1.79 7.62 12.15
C GLU A 160 -1.15 6.76 13.23
N ARG A 161 -0.75 5.56 12.83
CA ARG A 161 0.06 4.65 13.62
C ARG A 161 1.29 4.28 12.82
N THR A 162 2.40 4.09 13.51
CA THR A 162 3.57 3.43 12.94
C THR A 162 3.61 2.00 13.46
N PHE A 163 4.28 1.12 12.73
CA PHE A 163 4.52 -0.25 13.17
C PHE A 163 6.01 -0.53 13.13
N THR A 164 6.50 -1.32 14.07
CA THR A 164 7.66 -2.17 13.81
C THR A 164 7.21 -3.41 13.04
N LEU A 165 8.12 -4.04 12.29
CA LEU A 165 7.82 -5.31 11.62
C LEU A 165 7.32 -6.40 12.58
N ARG A 166 7.80 -6.40 13.83
CA ARG A 166 7.35 -7.34 14.88
C ARG A 166 5.92 -7.07 15.31
N GLU A 167 5.57 -5.83 15.64
CA GLU A 167 4.19 -5.44 15.99
C GLU A 167 3.22 -5.74 14.85
N LEU A 168 3.64 -5.52 13.60
CA LEU A 168 2.81 -5.82 12.45
C LEU A 168 2.57 -7.33 12.29
N LEU A 169 3.61 -8.14 12.48
CA LEU A 169 3.56 -9.60 12.40
C LEU A 169 2.68 -10.19 13.52
N GLU A 170 2.90 -9.77 14.76
CA GLU A 170 2.23 -10.30 15.96
C GLU A 170 0.81 -9.76 16.14
N GLY A 171 0.53 -8.56 15.62
CA GLY A 171 -0.78 -7.92 15.69
C GLY A 171 -1.61 -8.16 14.42
N PRO A 172 -1.71 -7.17 13.50
CA PRO A 172 -2.62 -7.26 12.36
C PRO A 172 -2.45 -8.51 11.49
N VAL A 173 -1.22 -8.93 11.20
CA VAL A 173 -0.95 -10.08 10.31
C VAL A 173 -1.39 -11.39 10.96
N ALA A 174 -1.04 -11.62 12.23
CA ALA A 174 -1.51 -12.77 13.00
C ALA A 174 -3.03 -12.77 13.16
N ALA A 175 -3.63 -11.63 13.50
CA ALA A 175 -5.08 -11.47 13.61
C ALA A 175 -5.81 -11.81 12.31
N ALA A 176 -5.23 -11.47 11.16
CA ALA A 176 -5.75 -11.78 9.83
C ALA A 176 -5.41 -13.19 9.33
N ARG A 177 -4.57 -13.95 10.08
CA ARG A 177 -4.08 -15.29 9.73
C ARG A 177 -3.41 -15.36 8.37
N LEU A 178 -2.69 -14.30 8.05
CA LEU A 178 -1.88 -14.23 6.85
C LEU A 178 -0.45 -14.68 7.15
N SER A 179 0.23 -15.22 6.15
CA SER A 179 1.64 -15.61 6.26
C SER A 179 2.50 -14.68 5.40
N PRO A 180 3.65 -14.19 5.91
CA PRO A 180 4.59 -13.44 5.08
C PRO A 180 5.14 -14.28 3.94
N LEU A 181 5.18 -13.70 2.74
CA LEU A 181 5.90 -14.23 1.58
C LEU A 181 7.25 -13.55 1.36
N GLY A 182 7.40 -12.31 1.83
CA GLY A 182 8.60 -11.50 1.64
C GLY A 182 8.31 -10.01 1.76
N VAL A 183 9.37 -9.21 1.60
CA VAL A 183 9.29 -7.76 1.56
C VAL A 183 9.41 -7.23 0.13
N PHE A 184 8.93 -6.01 -0.09
CA PHE A 184 9.19 -5.23 -1.30
C PHE A 184 9.53 -3.79 -0.95
N PHE A 185 10.17 -3.10 -1.89
CA PHE A 185 10.50 -1.69 -1.77
C PHE A 185 9.88 -0.93 -2.95
N LEU A 186 9.59 0.35 -2.73
CA LEU A 186 9.02 1.21 -3.77
C LEU A 186 10.08 1.72 -4.75
N ASP A 187 11.35 1.73 -4.33
CA ASP A 187 12.50 2.14 -5.13
C ASP A 187 13.48 0.97 -5.30
N VAL A 188 13.95 0.79 -6.54
CA VAL A 188 14.84 -0.31 -6.91
C VAL A 188 16.22 -0.17 -6.28
N ASN A 189 16.74 1.06 -6.12
CA ASN A 189 18.04 1.26 -5.49
C ASN A 189 17.97 0.97 -3.99
N THR A 190 16.90 1.43 -3.32
CA THR A 190 16.63 1.06 -1.92
C THR A 190 16.53 -0.45 -1.77
N GLU A 191 15.81 -1.15 -2.67
CA GLU A 191 15.74 -2.61 -2.65
C GLU A 191 17.11 -3.28 -2.73
N LEU A 192 17.95 -2.84 -3.66
CA LEU A 192 19.29 -3.40 -3.88
C LEU A 192 20.18 -3.21 -2.65
N VAL A 193 20.14 -2.02 -2.03
CA VAL A 193 20.91 -1.72 -0.82
C VAL A 193 20.40 -2.56 0.35
N ALA A 194 19.09 -2.59 0.58
CA ALA A 194 18.49 -3.32 1.68
C ALA A 194 18.76 -4.83 1.60
N ARG A 195 18.60 -5.44 0.41
CA ARG A 195 18.89 -6.87 0.21
C ARG A 195 20.36 -7.20 0.39
N ARG A 196 21.27 -6.30 0.00
CA ARG A 196 22.72 -6.47 0.26
C ARG A 196 23.03 -6.41 1.74
N SER A 197 22.45 -5.45 2.47
CA SER A 197 22.63 -5.36 3.91
C SER A 197 22.12 -6.62 4.61
N PHE A 198 20.92 -7.08 4.25
CA PHE A 198 20.35 -8.34 4.75
C PHE A 198 21.26 -9.55 4.49
N ALA A 199 21.71 -9.74 3.25
CA ALA A 199 22.58 -10.86 2.90
C ALA A 199 23.94 -10.81 3.65
N LYS A 200 24.49 -9.61 3.87
CA LYS A 200 25.72 -9.40 4.62
C LYS A 200 25.53 -9.70 6.11
N ARG A 201 24.38 -9.32 6.67
CA ARG A 201 24.08 -9.48 8.10
C ARG A 201 23.72 -10.92 8.47
N PHE A 202 23.02 -11.64 7.58
CA PHE A 202 22.46 -12.97 7.84
C PHE A 202 23.06 -14.04 6.92
N THR A 203 24.39 -14.15 6.90
CA THR A 203 25.13 -15.06 6.01
C THR A 203 24.92 -16.55 6.27
N LYS A 204 24.47 -16.92 7.48
CA LYS A 204 24.30 -18.31 7.91
C LYS A 204 22.84 -18.72 8.09
N GLU A 205 21.90 -17.80 7.87
CA GLU A 205 20.49 -18.07 8.06
C GLU A 205 19.91 -18.87 6.87
N PRO A 206 18.99 -19.82 7.11
CA PRO A 206 18.39 -20.62 6.05
C PRO A 206 17.35 -19.86 5.22
N ASP A 207 17.03 -18.60 5.57
CA ASP A 207 16.03 -17.77 4.89
C ASP A 207 16.54 -17.17 3.56
N VAL A 208 16.82 -18.05 2.60
CA VAL A 208 17.29 -17.67 1.25
C VAL A 208 16.31 -16.73 0.54
N LYS A 209 15.02 -16.80 0.88
CA LYS A 209 13.96 -15.97 0.28
C LYS A 209 13.82 -14.60 0.94
N MET A 210 14.52 -14.36 2.06
CA MET A 210 14.40 -13.14 2.87
C MET A 210 12.93 -12.87 3.25
N ALA A 211 12.21 -13.91 3.66
CA ALA A 211 10.80 -13.86 4.00
C ALA A 211 10.52 -13.67 5.50
N ASP A 212 11.50 -13.92 6.36
CA ASP A 212 11.36 -13.79 7.80
C ASP A 212 11.41 -12.32 8.23
N LEU A 213 10.24 -11.77 8.54
CA LEU A 213 10.11 -10.38 8.99
C LEU A 213 10.83 -10.12 10.32
N ARG A 214 11.17 -11.14 11.10
CA ARG A 214 11.93 -10.98 12.36
C ARG A 214 13.40 -10.68 12.09
N LEU A 215 13.96 -11.26 11.03
CA LEU A 215 15.33 -10.94 10.59
C LEU A 215 15.36 -9.52 10.01
N TRP A 216 14.37 -9.15 9.20
CA TRP A 216 14.24 -7.79 8.70
C TRP A 216 14.04 -6.77 9.82
N HIS A 217 13.27 -7.12 10.85
CA HIS A 217 13.11 -6.28 12.03
C HIS A 217 14.45 -6.02 12.74
N SER A 218 15.22 -7.08 13.01
CA SER A 218 16.54 -6.95 13.64
C SER A 218 17.51 -6.11 12.80
N LEU A 219 17.40 -6.17 11.48
CA LEU A 219 18.22 -5.33 10.59
C LEU A 219 17.75 -3.87 10.63
N GLU A 220 16.45 -3.62 10.65
CA GLU A 220 15.89 -2.27 10.75
C GLU A 220 16.22 -1.60 12.09
N GLU A 221 16.35 -2.36 13.19
CA GLU A 221 16.87 -1.85 14.46
C GLU A 221 18.29 -1.28 14.32
N GLU A 222 19.12 -1.89 13.47
CA GLU A 222 20.50 -1.46 13.18
C GLU A 222 20.55 -0.37 12.09
N GLU A 223 19.64 -0.42 11.12
CA GLU A 223 19.51 0.49 9.97
C GLU A 223 18.08 1.06 9.87
N PRO A 224 17.71 2.08 10.68
CA PRO A 224 16.33 2.58 10.79
C PRO A 224 15.68 3.09 9.49
N GLU A 225 16.49 3.43 8.50
CA GLU A 225 16.03 3.98 7.21
C GLU A 225 16.00 2.93 6.08
N ILE A 226 16.29 1.65 6.38
CA ILE A 226 16.45 0.60 5.37
C ILE A 226 15.19 0.38 4.51
N PHE A 227 14.00 0.59 5.08
CA PHE A 227 12.71 0.52 4.38
C PHE A 227 12.26 1.87 3.80
N GLY A 228 13.08 2.92 3.91
CA GLY A 228 12.59 4.29 3.84
C GLY A 228 11.44 4.45 4.83
N ARG A 229 10.32 5.06 4.39
CA ARG A 229 9.18 5.34 5.28
C ARG A 229 8.21 4.18 5.47
N MET A 230 8.19 3.18 4.59
CA MET A 230 7.12 2.19 4.57
C MET A 230 7.65 0.76 4.53
N HIS A 231 7.14 -0.08 5.42
CA HIS A 231 7.27 -1.53 5.33
C HIS A 231 6.43 -2.06 4.18
N GLY A 232 7.06 -2.38 3.06
CA GLY A 232 6.41 -3.12 1.98
C GLY A 232 6.47 -4.63 2.24
N ILE A 233 5.32 -5.28 2.42
CA ILE A 233 5.22 -6.71 2.72
C ILE A 233 4.24 -7.40 1.76
N TRP A 234 4.64 -8.57 1.30
CA TRP A 234 3.78 -9.53 0.63
C TRP A 234 3.24 -10.54 1.64
N LEU A 235 1.91 -10.68 1.68
CA LEU A 235 1.19 -11.60 2.57
C LEU A 235 0.38 -12.59 1.75
N VAL A 236 0.22 -13.82 2.22
CA VAL A 236 -0.60 -14.85 1.57
C VAL A 236 -1.64 -15.43 2.50
N ARG A 237 -2.82 -15.71 1.96
CA ARG A 237 -3.85 -16.53 2.61
C ARG A 237 -3.60 -18.01 2.29
N SER A 238 -2.70 -18.64 3.03
CA SER A 238 -2.36 -20.06 2.82
C SER A 238 -3.56 -20.99 3.02
N ARG A 239 -3.77 -21.95 2.09
CA ARG A 239 -4.73 -23.06 2.29
C ARG A 239 -4.47 -23.91 3.53
N LEU A 240 -3.24 -23.92 4.04
CA LEU A 240 -2.85 -24.72 5.20
C LEU A 240 -3.32 -24.10 6.53
N ASN A 241 -3.74 -22.84 6.55
CA ASN A 241 -4.25 -22.15 7.76
C ASN A 241 -5.72 -22.53 8.10
N LYS A 242 -6.18 -23.75 7.77
CA LYS A 242 -7.58 -24.15 7.96
C LYS A 242 -7.91 -24.42 9.45
N HIS A 243 -9.10 -23.91 9.84
CA HIS A 243 -9.87 -24.11 11.08
C HIS A 243 -9.48 -23.31 12.32
N ILE A 244 -10.07 -22.11 12.48
CA ILE A 244 -10.90 -21.73 13.66
C ILE A 244 -11.85 -20.65 13.16
N ALA A 245 -13.17 -20.91 13.09
CA ALA A 245 -14.14 -19.89 12.73
C ALA A 245 -14.16 -18.77 13.80
N PRO A 246 -14.19 -17.48 13.44
CA PRO A 246 -14.38 -16.43 14.43
C PRO A 246 -15.86 -16.34 14.81
N ALA A 247 -16.17 -16.58 16.08
CA ALA A 247 -17.42 -16.12 16.69
C ALA A 247 -17.27 -14.61 16.93
N PHE A 248 -17.88 -13.79 16.09
CA PHE A 248 -17.99 -12.36 16.35
C PHE A 248 -19.25 -12.10 17.16
N THR A 249 -19.12 -11.62 18.40
CA THR A 249 -20.20 -10.94 19.12
C THR A 249 -20.19 -9.46 18.74
N GLU A 250 -21.36 -8.96 18.32
CA GLU A 250 -21.55 -7.56 17.94
C GLU A 250 -21.37 -6.63 19.14
N THR A 251 -20.42 -5.70 19.05
CA THR A 251 -20.44 -4.49 19.86
C THR A 251 -20.53 -3.30 18.91
N ARG A 252 -21.70 -2.66 18.87
CA ARG A 252 -21.95 -1.44 18.10
C ARG A 252 -21.14 -0.28 18.68
N CYS A 253 -20.30 0.35 17.87
CA CYS A 253 -19.79 1.69 18.14
C CYS A 253 -19.98 2.55 16.89
N GLN A 254 -20.76 3.62 17.02
CA GLN A 254 -21.02 4.60 15.97
C GLN A 254 -19.90 5.62 15.93
N CYS A 255 -19.11 5.63 14.85
CA CYS A 255 -18.33 6.80 14.42
C CYS A 255 -18.26 6.83 12.89
N THR A 256 -18.66 7.96 12.30
CA THR A 256 -18.75 8.17 10.86
C THR A 256 -17.49 8.86 10.35
N ILE A 257 -16.54 8.12 9.75
CA ILE A 257 -15.48 8.71 8.92
C ILE A 257 -15.34 7.89 7.64
N CYS A 258 -15.53 8.56 6.50
CA CYS A 258 -15.66 7.97 5.17
C CYS A 258 -14.28 7.88 4.50
N LEU A 259 -13.64 6.69 4.53
CA LEU A 259 -12.37 6.45 3.85
C LEU A 259 -12.60 5.91 2.43
N LYS A 260 -11.84 6.42 1.44
CA LYS A 260 -12.01 6.11 0.00
C LYS A 260 -11.03 5.01 -0.40
N ILE A 261 -11.52 3.89 -0.95
CA ILE A 261 -10.66 2.79 -1.44
C ILE A 261 -11.13 2.32 -2.80
N LEU A 262 -10.16 2.09 -3.70
CA LEU A 262 -10.38 1.54 -5.02
C LEU A 262 -9.97 0.06 -5.04
N LEU A 263 -10.76 -0.76 -5.72
CA LEU A 263 -10.39 -2.13 -6.09
C LEU A 263 -10.45 -2.28 -7.64
N PHE A 264 -9.61 -3.10 -8.28
CA PHE A 264 -9.53 -3.31 -9.74
C PHE A 264 -9.94 -4.77 -10.09
N THR A 265 -9.93 -5.16 -11.38
CA THR A 265 -9.81 -6.56 -11.84
C THR A 265 -9.16 -6.53 -13.25
N ALA A 266 -8.25 -7.45 -13.62
CA ALA A 266 -7.67 -7.58 -14.97
C ALA A 266 -7.39 -9.06 -15.30
N ARG A 267 -7.63 -9.53 -16.54
CA ARG A 267 -7.42 -10.92 -17.01
C ARG A 267 -6.03 -11.10 -17.66
N PRO A 268 -5.47 -12.33 -17.75
CA PRO A 268 -4.14 -12.58 -18.30
C PRO A 268 -4.04 -12.36 -19.82
N ILE A 269 -2.84 -12.00 -20.27
CA ILE A 269 -2.38 -12.13 -21.67
C ILE A 269 -1.90 -13.57 -21.84
N GLU A 270 -2.44 -14.30 -22.82
CA GLU A 270 -1.98 -15.66 -23.15
C GLU A 270 -0.59 -15.62 -23.79
N ALA A 271 0.33 -16.43 -23.26
CA ALA A 271 1.59 -16.75 -23.91
C ALA A 271 1.35 -17.87 -24.93
N LEU A 272 1.25 -17.51 -26.22
CA LEU A 272 1.40 -18.45 -27.31
C LEU A 272 2.89 -18.78 -27.47
N ALA A 273 3.29 -19.97 -27.06
CA ALA A 273 4.54 -20.57 -27.51
C ALA A 273 4.31 -21.26 -28.86
N THR A 274 4.96 -20.78 -29.93
CA THR A 274 5.83 -21.60 -30.79
C THR A 274 6.41 -20.84 -31.97
N SER A 275 7.67 -21.18 -32.25
CA SER A 275 8.42 -21.07 -33.49
C SER A 275 9.26 -19.81 -33.73
N SER A 276 10.36 -20.08 -34.41
CA SER A 276 11.65 -19.41 -34.45
C SER A 276 11.73 -18.19 -35.36
N GLN A 277 12.75 -17.36 -35.10
CA GLN A 277 13.36 -16.34 -35.99
C GLN A 277 12.55 -15.06 -36.24
N ALA A 278 12.97 -13.95 -35.63
CA ALA A 278 13.40 -12.76 -36.36
C ALA A 278 13.90 -11.63 -35.43
N LYS A 279 15.12 -11.17 -35.77
CA LYS A 279 15.79 -9.88 -35.59
C LYS A 279 15.13 -8.74 -34.79
N GLN A 280 15.93 -8.24 -33.84
CA GLN A 280 16.27 -6.84 -33.52
C GLN A 280 15.27 -5.69 -33.75
N SER A 281 15.25 -4.85 -32.72
CA SER A 281 14.87 -3.43 -32.64
C SER A 281 13.46 -3.11 -32.17
N ALA A 282 13.37 -2.65 -30.91
CA ALA A 282 12.47 -1.58 -30.48
C ALA A 282 12.93 -1.08 -29.12
N HIS A 283 13.42 0.16 -29.06
CA HIS A 283 13.62 0.90 -27.82
C HIS A 283 12.26 1.17 -27.17
N GLY A 284 11.86 0.34 -26.21
CA GLY A 284 10.70 0.59 -25.35
C GLY A 284 11.11 1.38 -24.11
N LYS A 285 10.82 2.68 -24.08
CA LYS A 285 10.98 3.52 -22.89
C LYS A 285 10.03 3.01 -21.79
N ALA A 286 10.58 2.49 -20.69
CA ALA A 286 9.84 2.27 -19.46
C ALA A 286 9.51 3.65 -18.84
N CYS A 287 8.25 4.06 -18.90
CA CYS A 287 7.79 5.30 -18.30
C CYS A 287 7.30 5.00 -16.88
N CYS A 288 8.18 5.18 -15.89
CA CYS A 288 7.80 5.22 -14.48
C CYS A 288 6.99 6.50 -14.24
N LEU A 289 5.68 6.37 -14.05
CA LEU A 289 4.84 7.50 -13.65
C LEU A 289 5.11 7.83 -12.16
N PRO A 290 5.45 9.07 -11.80
CA PRO A 290 5.56 9.47 -10.40
C PRO A 290 4.19 9.48 -9.73
N CYS A 291 4.10 8.82 -8.57
CA CYS A 291 2.90 8.70 -7.76
C CYS A 291 2.58 10.05 -7.07
N LEU A 292 2.01 10.99 -7.82
CA LEU A 292 1.61 12.31 -7.32
C LEU A 292 0.31 12.23 -6.51
N GLY A 293 0.46 12.17 -5.17
CA GLY A 293 -0.35 12.91 -4.19
C GLY A 293 -1.86 12.64 -4.16
N THR A 294 -2.31 11.45 -4.55
CA THR A 294 -3.69 11.02 -4.30
C THR A 294 -3.65 9.51 -4.16
N CYS A 295 -3.88 8.99 -2.95
CA CYS A 295 -4.09 7.56 -2.69
C CYS A 295 -5.12 6.98 -3.68
N LEU A 296 -4.61 6.41 -4.77
CA LEU A 296 -5.34 5.69 -5.81
C LEU A 296 -4.83 4.25 -5.70
N PHE A 297 -5.54 3.40 -4.96
CA PHE A 297 -5.10 2.02 -4.79
C PHE A 297 -5.74 1.07 -5.79
N CYS A 298 -4.95 0.08 -6.19
CA CYS A 298 -5.19 -0.75 -7.35
C CYS A 298 -5.34 -2.22 -6.94
N VAL A 299 -6.50 -2.87 -7.10
CA VAL A 299 -6.66 -4.30 -6.71
C VAL A 299 -6.83 -5.14 -7.94
N LEU A 300 -5.81 -5.66 -8.60
CA LEU A 300 -6.03 -6.44 -9.83
C LEU A 300 -6.67 -7.82 -9.52
N SER A 301 -7.44 -8.39 -10.45
CA SER A 301 -8.14 -9.68 -10.28
C SER A 301 -8.28 -10.36 -11.63
N THR A 302 -7.61 -11.51 -11.75
CA THR A 302 -7.59 -12.39 -12.91
C THR A 302 -8.48 -13.59 -12.59
N ASN A 303 -9.77 -13.57 -12.95
CA ASN A 303 -10.57 -14.79 -12.97
C ASN A 303 -11.13 -15.07 -14.38
N GLY A 304 -10.77 -16.25 -14.87
CA GLY A 304 -11.35 -16.93 -16.01
C GLY A 304 -11.06 -18.42 -15.87
N ALA A 305 -12.05 -19.20 -15.42
CA ALA A 305 -12.11 -20.64 -15.63
C ALA A 305 -13.06 -20.86 -16.81
N VAL A 306 -12.58 -21.51 -17.87
CA VAL A 306 -13.42 -21.96 -19.00
C VAL A 306 -13.83 -23.40 -18.70
N SER A 307 -15.14 -23.64 -18.62
CA SER A 307 -15.71 -24.99 -18.62
C SER A 307 -15.51 -25.61 -20.00
N VAL A 308 -14.75 -26.70 -20.08
CA VAL A 308 -14.75 -27.55 -21.28
C VAL A 308 -16.06 -28.33 -21.27
N ALA A 309 -17.04 -27.86 -22.03
CA ALA A 309 -18.19 -28.67 -22.39
C ALA A 309 -17.74 -29.66 -23.47
N GLN A 310 -17.63 -30.94 -23.10
CA GLN A 310 -17.62 -32.01 -24.07
C GLN A 310 -18.95 -32.01 -24.82
N SER A 311 -18.90 -31.81 -26.13
CA SER A 311 -19.94 -32.33 -27.02
C SER A 311 -19.26 -33.15 -28.10
N SER A 312 -19.45 -34.45 -28.00
CA SER A 312 -19.16 -35.44 -29.02
C SER A 312 -20.39 -35.56 -29.93
N VAL A 313 -20.28 -35.17 -31.20
CA VAL A 313 -21.00 -35.82 -32.30
C VAL A 313 -20.10 -35.82 -33.54
N ALA A 314 -20.05 -36.98 -34.18
CA ALA A 314 -19.16 -37.38 -35.25
C ALA A 314 -19.59 -36.90 -36.65
N ALA A 315 -18.57 -36.78 -37.52
CA ALA A 315 -18.50 -37.16 -38.93
C ALA A 315 -19.68 -36.88 -39.91
N ALA A 316 -19.42 -36.10 -40.96
CA ALA A 316 -19.20 -36.61 -42.33
C ALA A 316 -19.16 -35.48 -43.39
N LYS A 317 -18.16 -35.59 -44.31
CA LYS A 317 -18.10 -35.24 -45.76
C LYS A 317 -18.88 -33.99 -46.24
N GLY A 318 -18.28 -32.99 -46.89
CA GLY A 318 -17.37 -33.10 -48.02
C GLY A 318 -18.13 -32.99 -49.35
N GLN A 319 -18.46 -31.76 -49.76
CA GLN A 319 -18.45 -31.23 -51.14
C GLN A 319 -18.69 -29.72 -51.07
#